data_AF-A0A956AM16-F1
#
_entry.id   AF-A0A956AM16-F1
#
_cell.length_a   1.000
_cell.length_b   1.000
_cell.length_c   1.000
_cell.angle_alpha   90.00
_cell.angle_beta   90.00
_cell.angle_gamma   90.00
#
_symmetry.space_group_name_H-M   'P 1'
#
loop_
_entity.id
_entity.type
_entity.pdbx_description
1 polymer ?
#
loop_
_entity_poly.entity_id
_entity_poly.type
_entity_poly.pdbx_seq_one_letter_code
_entity_poly.pdbx_strand_id
1 'polypeptide(L)'
;MLRVVLTVLNVVLAVTYPLAVWWSLTHTSARNTGLLVMLVLVPGLALRLRGKQRGELWAVLRVPLVVLSVLLLGVILNDARFVFAMPVLINLGLLATFGSSLRTDTPLIERFARLQSPELSDAQRAHCRRWTGRWCVFFVLNASAALALALWSDVATWATYTGGVAYALMGGMFTAEFLERRYRFREYGEGRLLPHDWLLKKVWPPHA
;
A
#
# COMPACT_ATOMS: atom_id res chain seq x y z
N MET A 1 -10.48 4.88 23.34
CA MET A 1 -10.96 6.05 22.57
C MET A 1 -9.92 6.57 21.57
N LEU A 2 -8.69 6.91 21.98
CA LEU A 2 -7.65 7.43 21.07
C LEU A 2 -7.37 6.55 19.83
N ARG A 3 -7.27 5.22 19.97
CA ARG A 3 -7.08 4.30 18.82
C ARG A 3 -8.24 4.32 17.80
N VAL A 4 -9.48 4.46 18.29
CA VAL A 4 -10.67 4.52 17.43
C VAL A 4 -10.68 5.85 16.68
N VAL A 5 -10.42 6.97 17.38
CA VAL A 5 -10.30 8.29 16.78
C VAL A 5 -9.20 8.32 15.71
N LEU A 6 -8.03 7.74 15.98
CA LEU A 6 -6.93 7.64 15.01
C LEU A 6 -7.28 6.76 13.80
N THR A 7 -8.04 5.68 14.01
CA THR A 7 -8.47 4.80 12.91
C THR A 7 -9.47 5.52 12.01
N VAL A 8 -10.48 6.17 12.61
CA VAL A 8 -11.46 6.98 11.88
C VAL A 8 -10.77 8.10 11.12
N LEU A 9 -9.85 8.82 11.75
CA LEU A 9 -9.08 9.88 11.11
C LEU A 9 -8.28 9.36 9.90
N ASN A 10 -7.62 8.20 10.02
CA ASN A 10 -6.88 7.61 8.91
C ASN A 10 -7.79 7.18 7.75
N VAL A 11 -8.97 6.64 8.03
CA VAL A 11 -9.95 6.27 7.00
C VAL A 11 -10.48 7.53 6.30
N VAL A 12 -10.85 8.56 7.07
CA VAL A 12 -11.28 9.85 6.51
C VAL A 12 -10.18 10.44 5.64
N LEU A 13 -8.92 10.46 6.11
CA LEU A 13 -7.79 10.94 5.32
C LEU A 13 -7.57 10.12 4.03
N ALA A 14 -7.69 8.79 4.11
CA ALA A 14 -7.53 7.93 2.94
C ALA A 14 -8.60 8.18 1.87
N VAL A 15 -9.85 8.48 2.28
CA VAL A 15 -10.95 8.76 1.35
C VAL A 15 -10.92 10.21 0.84
N THR A 16 -10.58 11.15 1.71
CA THR A 16 -10.54 12.58 1.37
C THR A 16 -9.32 12.95 0.55
N TYR A 17 -8.20 12.21 0.66
CA TYR A 17 -6.98 12.50 -0.09
C TYR A 17 -7.16 12.46 -1.61
N PRO A 18 -7.72 11.40 -2.23
CA PRO A 18 -7.98 11.38 -3.68
C PRO A 18 -8.90 12.50 -4.14
N LEU A 19 -9.93 12.83 -3.34
CA LEU A 19 -10.87 13.92 -3.63
C LEU A 19 -10.20 15.28 -3.55
N ALA A 20 -9.34 15.51 -2.55
CA ALA A 20 -8.59 16.75 -2.38
C ALA A 20 -7.58 16.95 -3.52
N VAL A 21 -6.89 15.89 -3.94
CA VAL A 21 -5.95 15.93 -5.07
C VAL A 21 -6.69 16.21 -6.38
N TRP A 22 -7.80 15.52 -6.64
CA TRP A 22 -8.64 15.76 -7.81
C TRP A 22 -9.16 17.21 -7.83
N TRP A 23 -9.77 17.67 -6.74
CA TRP A 23 -10.32 19.02 -6.64
C TRP A 23 -9.24 20.10 -6.80
N SER A 24 -8.06 19.90 -6.20
CA SER A 24 -6.94 20.83 -6.34
C SER A 24 -6.40 20.86 -7.77
N LEU A 25 -6.26 19.71 -8.44
CA LEU A 25 -5.78 19.67 -9.82
C LEU A 25 -6.77 20.35 -10.79
N THR A 26 -8.07 20.27 -10.53
CA THR A 26 -9.09 20.84 -11.43
C THR A 26 -9.39 22.31 -11.16
N HIS A 27 -9.29 22.79 -9.91
CA HIS A 27 -9.69 24.17 -9.54
C HIS A 27 -8.51 25.09 -9.22
N THR A 28 -7.29 24.57 -9.07
CA THR A 28 -6.12 25.37 -8.72
C THR A 28 -5.00 25.23 -9.75
N SER A 29 -3.85 24.69 -9.37
CA SER A 29 -2.70 24.48 -10.24
C SER A 29 -1.92 23.25 -9.78
N ALA A 30 -1.14 22.65 -10.69
CA ALA A 30 -0.28 21.53 -10.37
C ALA A 30 0.72 21.87 -9.24
N ARG A 31 1.20 23.12 -9.20
CA ARG A 31 2.02 23.64 -8.11
C ARG A 31 1.31 23.56 -6.77
N ASN A 32 0.08 24.05 -6.67
CA ASN A 32 -0.67 24.05 -5.42
C ASN A 32 -0.99 22.62 -4.96
N THR A 33 -1.32 21.73 -5.89
CA THR A 33 -1.50 20.31 -5.57
C THR A 33 -0.21 19.68 -5.04
N GLY A 34 0.93 19.93 -5.71
CA GLY A 34 2.23 19.42 -5.26
C GLY A 34 2.58 19.90 -3.85
N LEU A 35 2.38 21.19 -3.56
CA LEU A 35 2.59 21.78 -2.23
C LEU A 35 1.67 21.16 -1.17
N LEU A 36 0.39 20.95 -1.50
CA LEU A 36 -0.57 20.30 -0.60
C LEU A 36 -0.13 18.87 -0.25
N VAL A 37 0.31 18.09 -1.25
CA VAL A 37 0.80 16.73 -1.01
C VAL A 37 2.08 16.74 -0.17
N MET A 38 3.01 17.66 -0.44
CA MET A 38 4.24 17.80 0.35
C MET A 38 3.97 18.19 1.81
N LEU A 39 3.01 19.09 2.05
CA LEU A 39 2.62 19.54 3.38
C LEU A 39 2.16 18.37 4.27
N VAL A 40 1.56 17.33 3.67
CA VAL A 40 1.16 16.12 4.38
C VAL A 40 2.30 15.10 4.48
N LEU A 41 3.05 14.91 3.39
CA LEU A 41 4.05 13.86 3.29
C LEU A 41 5.30 14.14 4.14
N VAL A 42 5.78 15.38 4.16
CA VAL A 42 7.02 15.77 4.88
C VAL A 42 6.89 15.58 6.40
N PRO A 43 5.84 16.08 7.08
CA PRO A 43 5.66 15.83 8.51
C PRO A 43 5.45 14.34 8.82
N GLY A 44 4.70 13.63 7.97
CA GLY A 44 4.51 12.17 8.11
C GLY A 44 5.83 11.41 8.04
N LEU A 45 6.72 11.80 7.13
CA LEU A 45 8.07 11.23 7.04
C LEU A 45 8.90 11.59 8.28
N ALA A 46 8.91 12.85 8.70
CA ALA A 46 9.64 13.29 9.90
C ALA A 46 9.23 12.50 11.14
N LEU A 47 7.93 12.24 11.32
CA LEU A 47 7.41 11.40 12.40
C LEU A 47 7.88 9.95 12.29
N ARG A 48 7.90 9.36 11.08
CA ARG A 48 8.39 7.99 10.85
C ARG A 48 9.89 7.82 11.10
N LEU A 49 10.67 8.89 10.98
CA LEU A 49 12.10 8.90 11.24
C LEU A 49 12.43 9.08 12.73
N ARG A 50 11.48 9.55 13.56
CA ARG A 50 11.69 9.69 15.00
C ARG A 50 11.97 8.31 15.61
N GLY A 51 13.12 8.18 16.27
CA GLY A 51 13.53 6.94 16.95
C GLY A 51 14.10 5.85 16.04
N LYS A 52 14.36 6.14 14.75
CA LYS A 52 15.01 5.19 13.84
C LYS A 52 16.53 5.28 13.90
N GLN A 53 17.20 4.13 13.95
CA GLN A 53 18.66 4.06 13.90
C GLN A 53 19.19 4.34 12.48
N ARG A 54 20.43 4.83 12.36
CA ARG A 54 21.06 5.22 11.08
C ARG A 54 20.99 4.13 10.00
N GLY A 55 21.11 2.85 10.39
CA GLY A 55 21.03 1.72 9.45
C GLY A 55 19.64 1.48 8.85
N GLU A 56 18.57 1.91 9.50
CA GLU A 56 17.19 1.74 9.00
C GLU A 56 16.72 2.93 8.15
N LEU A 57 17.40 4.08 8.23
CA LEU A 57 16.97 5.31 7.58
C LEU A 57 16.84 5.15 6.06
N TRP A 58 17.82 4.52 5.41
CA TRP A 58 17.82 4.39 3.95
C TRP A 58 16.65 3.56 3.43
N ALA A 59 16.29 2.49 4.15
CA ALA A 59 15.15 1.66 3.81
C ALA A 59 13.82 2.44 3.90
N VAL A 60 13.70 3.35 4.86
CA VAL A 60 12.51 4.20 5.06
C VAL A 60 12.47 5.38 4.09
N LEU A 61 13.62 5.98 3.78
CA LEU A 61 13.72 7.23 3.02
C LEU A 61 13.70 7.07 1.50
N ARG A 62 14.20 5.95 0.96
CA ARG A 62 14.43 5.79 -0.49
C ARG A 62 13.20 6.11 -1.37
N VAL A 63 12.03 5.57 -1.02
CA VAL A 63 10.80 5.77 -1.81
C VAL A 63 10.22 7.18 -1.60
N PRO A 64 10.05 7.67 -0.35
CA PRO A 64 9.61 9.04 -0.11
C PRO A 64 10.50 10.11 -0.76
N LEU A 65 11.82 9.92 -0.79
CA LEU A 65 12.74 10.88 -1.41
C LEU A 65 12.51 10.98 -2.92
N VAL A 66 12.44 9.84 -3.63
CA VAL A 66 12.15 9.84 -5.07
C VAL A 66 10.81 10.52 -5.37
N VAL A 67 9.79 10.20 -4.57
CA VAL A 67 8.47 10.82 -4.65
C VAL A 67 8.54 12.34 -4.44
N LEU A 68 9.23 12.81 -3.40
CA LEU A 68 9.39 14.23 -3.11
C LEU A 68 10.15 14.97 -4.21
N SER A 69 11.20 14.36 -4.77
CA SER A 69 11.98 14.94 -5.87
C SER A 69 11.12 15.15 -7.11
N VAL A 70 10.29 14.18 -7.48
CA VAL A 70 9.39 14.30 -8.64
C VAL A 70 8.29 15.33 -8.38
N LEU A 71 7.70 15.35 -7.18
CA LEU A 71 6.75 16.39 -6.80
C LEU A 71 7.37 17.80 -6.85
N LEU A 72 8.62 17.94 -6.43
CA LEU A 72 9.31 19.23 -6.43
C LEU A 72 9.49 19.75 -7.85
N LEU A 73 9.84 18.88 -8.79
CA LEU A 73 9.87 19.23 -10.21
C LEU A 73 8.48 19.66 -10.70
N GLY A 74 7.42 18.96 -10.30
CA GLY A 74 6.04 19.35 -10.61
C GLY A 74 5.65 20.73 -10.06
N VAL A 75 6.11 21.08 -8.86
CA VAL A 75 5.90 22.39 -8.23
C VAL A 75 6.63 23.50 -8.98
N ILE A 76 7.90 23.26 -9.34
CA ILE A 76 8.75 24.23 -10.04
C ILE A 76 8.22 24.46 -11.46
N LEU A 77 7.98 23.37 -12.20
CA LEU A 77 7.54 23.40 -13.59
C LEU A 77 6.04 23.67 -13.75
N ASN A 78 5.28 23.62 -12.65
CA ASN A 78 3.82 23.76 -12.63
C ASN A 78 3.11 22.82 -13.63
N ASP A 79 3.54 21.56 -13.66
CA ASP A 79 3.05 20.56 -14.61
C ASP A 79 2.41 19.38 -13.86
N ALA A 80 1.14 19.11 -14.17
CA ALA A 80 0.33 18.09 -13.52
C ALA A 80 0.84 16.66 -13.77
N ARG A 81 1.61 16.43 -14.84
CA ARG A 81 2.17 15.11 -15.18
C ARG A 81 3.05 14.56 -14.07
N PHE A 82 3.72 15.43 -13.30
CA PHE A 82 4.53 15.02 -12.15
C PHE A 82 3.67 14.51 -10.99
N VAL A 83 2.47 15.08 -10.80
CA VAL A 83 1.48 14.57 -9.84
C VAL A 83 0.90 13.24 -10.36
N PHE A 84 0.66 13.12 -11.67
CA PHE A 84 0.16 11.87 -12.26
C PHE A 84 1.16 10.71 -12.20
N ALA A 85 2.46 11.00 -12.22
CA ALA A 85 3.51 10.00 -12.08
C ALA A 85 3.61 9.38 -10.68
N MET A 86 2.97 9.99 -9.67
CA MET A 86 3.07 9.58 -8.27
C MET A 86 2.68 8.12 -8.02
N PRO A 87 1.48 7.65 -8.44
CA PRO A 87 1.12 6.25 -8.33
C PRO A 87 2.13 5.30 -9.01
N VAL A 88 2.74 5.70 -10.13
CA VAL A 88 3.77 4.89 -10.81
C VAL A 88 4.98 4.70 -9.90
N LEU A 89 5.52 5.78 -9.35
CA LEU A 89 6.68 5.76 -8.46
C LEU A 89 6.40 4.96 -7.18
N ILE A 90 5.21 5.11 -6.61
CA ILE A 90 4.78 4.36 -5.44
C ILE A 90 4.75 2.86 -5.75
N ASN A 91 4.13 2.45 -6.87
CA ASN A 91 4.10 1.05 -7.26
C ASN A 91 5.50 0.49 -7.53
N LEU A 92 6.39 1.25 -8.18
CA LEU A 92 7.77 0.84 -8.39
C LEU A 92 8.55 0.71 -7.07
N GLY A 93 8.34 1.62 -6.12
CA GLY A 93 8.92 1.55 -4.78
C GLY A 93 8.42 0.35 -3.98
N LEU A 94 7.12 0.03 -4.09
CA LEU A 94 6.53 -1.16 -3.50
C LEU A 94 7.06 -2.43 -4.17
N LEU A 95 7.14 -2.46 -5.51
CA LEU A 95 7.74 -3.56 -6.27
C LEU A 95 9.18 -3.81 -5.83
N ALA A 96 10.01 -2.77 -5.73
CA ALA A 96 11.38 -2.90 -5.25
C ALA A 96 11.44 -3.44 -3.82
N THR A 97 10.52 -3.02 -2.96
CA THR A 97 10.45 -3.47 -1.56
C THR A 97 10.01 -4.94 -1.46
N PHE A 98 8.90 -5.31 -2.10
CA PHE A 98 8.42 -6.70 -2.13
C PHE A 98 9.42 -7.62 -2.86
N GLY A 99 9.92 -7.21 -4.01
CA GLY A 99 10.91 -7.95 -4.80
C GLY A 99 12.23 -8.15 -4.06
N SER A 100 12.74 -7.12 -3.37
CA SER A 100 13.93 -7.28 -2.52
C SER A 100 13.68 -8.23 -1.34
N SER A 101 12.47 -8.24 -0.78
CA SER A 101 12.13 -9.14 0.33
C SER A 101 12.12 -10.61 -0.08
N LEU A 102 11.85 -10.92 -1.36
CA LEU A 102 11.95 -12.30 -1.88
C LEU A 102 13.39 -12.84 -1.85
N ARG A 103 14.41 -11.98 -1.86
CA ARG A 103 15.81 -12.39 -1.75
C ARG A 103 16.24 -12.69 -0.32
N THR A 104 15.41 -12.35 0.66
CA THR A 104 15.65 -12.62 2.08
C THR A 104 14.92 -13.88 2.53
N ASP A 105 15.25 -14.38 3.72
CA ASP A 105 14.61 -15.56 4.30
C ASP A 105 13.13 -15.33 4.64
N THR A 106 12.76 -14.07 4.95
CA THR A 106 11.42 -13.69 5.38
C THR A 106 10.79 -12.67 4.41
N PRO A 107 10.05 -13.15 3.38
CA PRO A 107 9.29 -12.31 2.46
C PRO A 107 8.31 -11.39 3.19
N LEU A 108 7.96 -10.26 2.58
CA LEU A 108 7.17 -9.23 3.25
C LEU A 108 5.77 -9.72 3.67
N ILE A 109 5.10 -10.56 2.87
CA ILE A 109 3.82 -11.16 3.25
C ILE A 109 3.97 -12.09 4.46
N GLU A 110 5.09 -12.80 4.60
CA GLU A 110 5.34 -13.61 5.79
C GLU A 110 5.47 -12.74 7.03
N ARG A 111 6.13 -11.57 6.93
CA ARG A 111 6.19 -10.62 8.05
C ARG A 111 4.81 -10.17 8.49
N PHE A 112 3.90 -9.91 7.55
CA PHE A 112 2.51 -9.55 7.87
C PHE A 112 1.73 -10.73 8.46
N ALA A 113 1.95 -11.94 7.96
CA ALA A 113 1.32 -13.14 8.52
C ALA A 113 1.79 -13.39 9.97
N ARG A 114 3.08 -13.18 10.27
CA ARG A 114 3.64 -13.33 11.62
C ARG A 114 3.07 -12.37 12.66
N LEU A 115 2.53 -11.22 12.24
CA LEU A 115 1.82 -10.31 13.15
C LEU A 115 0.50 -10.90 13.66
N GLN A 116 -0.08 -11.84 12.92
CA GLN A 116 -1.32 -12.53 13.28
C GLN A 116 -1.03 -13.89 13.93
N SER A 117 -0.13 -14.66 13.31
CA SER A 117 0.29 -15.99 13.76
C SER A 117 1.82 -16.02 13.88
N PRO A 118 2.39 -15.82 15.08
CA PRO A 118 3.84 -15.69 15.26
C PRO A 118 4.65 -16.87 14.72
N GLU A 119 4.10 -18.07 14.87
CA GLU A 119 4.66 -19.32 14.40
C GLU A 119 3.94 -19.76 13.12
N LEU A 120 4.71 -19.92 12.04
CA LEU A 120 4.21 -20.35 10.74
C LEU A 120 4.91 -21.65 10.33
N SER A 121 4.13 -22.62 9.86
CA SER A 121 4.66 -23.87 9.29
C SER A 121 5.39 -23.63 7.97
N ASP A 122 6.21 -24.58 7.54
CA ASP A 122 6.97 -24.49 6.28
C ASP A 122 6.08 -24.28 5.06
N ALA A 123 4.93 -24.94 5.04
CA ALA A 123 3.94 -24.79 3.98
C ALA A 123 3.33 -23.37 3.96
N GLN A 124 3.10 -22.75 5.13
CA GLN A 124 2.62 -21.37 5.25
C GLN A 124 3.70 -20.37 4.80
N ARG A 125 4.97 -20.59 5.16
CA ARG A 125 6.11 -19.78 4.68
C ARG A 125 6.22 -19.83 3.16
N ALA A 126 6.16 -21.01 2.56
CA ALA A 126 6.17 -21.19 1.11
C ALA A 126 4.96 -20.53 0.41
N HIS A 127 3.79 -20.54 1.05
CA HIS A 127 2.61 -19.82 0.58
C HIS A 127 2.82 -18.30 0.60
N CYS A 128 3.33 -17.74 1.70
CA CYS A 128 3.63 -16.31 1.83
C CYS A 128 4.66 -15.84 0.79
N ARG A 129 5.67 -16.66 0.50
CA ARG A 129 6.66 -16.38 -0.56
C ARG A 129 6.01 -16.29 -1.93
N ARG A 130 5.13 -17.24 -2.28
CA ARG A 130 4.37 -17.22 -3.56
C ARG A 130 3.48 -15.99 -3.68
N TRP A 131 2.78 -15.62 -2.60
CA TRP A 131 1.96 -14.41 -2.58
C TRP A 131 2.77 -13.13 -2.70
N THR A 132 3.95 -13.06 -2.08
CA THR A 132 4.88 -11.94 -2.28
C THR A 132 5.27 -11.81 -3.77
N GLY A 133 5.45 -12.93 -4.48
CA GLY A 133 5.64 -12.94 -5.94
C GLY A 133 4.42 -12.42 -6.72
N ARG A 134 3.21 -12.86 -6.37
CA ARG A 134 1.96 -12.36 -6.98
C ARG A 134 1.79 -10.84 -6.79
N TRP A 135 2.16 -10.33 -5.62
CA TRP A 135 2.20 -8.89 -5.35
C TRP A 135 3.19 -8.15 -6.27
N CYS A 136 4.36 -8.73 -6.55
CA CYS A 136 5.30 -8.13 -7.50
C CYS A 136 4.68 -8.03 -8.90
N VAL A 137 4.03 -9.09 -9.39
CA VAL A 137 3.32 -9.05 -10.68
C VAL A 137 2.23 -7.98 -10.67
N PHE A 138 1.43 -7.90 -9.61
CA PHE A 138 0.41 -6.87 -9.46
C PHE A 138 1.01 -5.46 -9.53
N PHE A 139 2.11 -5.18 -8.83
CA PHE A 139 2.73 -3.85 -8.86
C PHE A 139 3.27 -3.48 -10.24
N VAL A 140 3.78 -4.44 -11.03
CA VAL A 140 4.19 -4.19 -12.43
C VAL A 140 2.98 -3.79 -13.27
N LEU A 141 1.89 -4.55 -13.18
CA LEU A 141 0.66 -4.27 -13.94
C LEU A 141 0.04 -2.93 -13.53
N ASN A 142 -0.04 -2.66 -12.23
CA ASN A 142 -0.62 -1.44 -11.69
C ASN A 142 0.24 -0.21 -11.99
N ALA A 143 1.59 -0.33 -11.93
CA ALA A 143 2.50 0.74 -12.37
C ALA A 143 2.32 1.04 -13.86
N SER A 144 2.18 0.00 -14.69
CA SER A 144 2.00 0.15 -16.14
C SER A 144 0.67 0.83 -16.48
N ALA A 145 -0.41 0.41 -15.82
CA ALA A 145 -1.73 1.03 -15.97
C ALA A 145 -1.72 2.49 -15.49
N ALA A 146 -1.15 2.77 -14.31
CA ALA A 146 -1.01 4.13 -13.80
C ALA A 146 -0.17 5.02 -14.74
N LEU A 147 0.88 4.47 -15.36
CA LEU A 147 1.71 5.19 -16.33
C LEU A 147 0.91 5.50 -17.59
N ALA A 148 0.17 4.53 -18.13
CA ALA A 148 -0.70 4.74 -19.29
C ALA A 148 -1.72 5.86 -19.02
N LEU A 149 -2.36 5.86 -17.85
CA LEU A 149 -3.29 6.91 -17.46
C LEU A 149 -2.59 8.27 -17.29
N ALA A 150 -1.40 8.29 -16.70
CA ALA A 150 -0.63 9.52 -16.54
C ALA A 150 -0.23 10.17 -17.88
N LEU A 151 -0.05 9.37 -18.94
CA LEU A 151 0.34 9.83 -20.26
C LEU A 151 -0.84 10.20 -21.17
N TRP A 152 -1.96 9.50 -21.05
CA TRP A 152 -3.03 9.55 -22.06
C TRP A 152 -4.43 9.84 -21.53
N SER A 153 -4.67 9.81 -20.22
CA SER A 153 -6.01 10.03 -19.67
C SER A 153 -6.20 11.43 -19.10
N ASP A 154 -7.47 11.82 -18.95
CA ASP A 154 -7.86 13.04 -18.25
C ASP A 154 -7.78 12.87 -16.70
N VAL A 155 -7.86 13.99 -15.99
CA VAL A 155 -7.73 14.04 -14.51
C VAL A 155 -8.77 13.15 -13.83
N ALA A 156 -10.01 13.08 -14.35
CA ALA A 156 -11.06 12.32 -13.70
C ALA A 156 -10.80 10.82 -13.83
N THR A 157 -10.52 10.32 -15.03
CA THR A 157 -10.20 8.90 -15.25
C THR A 157 -8.96 8.47 -14.44
N TRP A 158 -7.90 9.28 -14.45
CA TRP A 158 -6.70 9.04 -13.65
C TRP A 158 -7.02 8.96 -12.15
N ALA A 159 -7.80 9.91 -11.63
CA ALA A 159 -8.15 9.96 -10.20
C ALA A 159 -9.07 8.80 -9.80
N THR A 160 -10.04 8.41 -10.64
CA THR A 160 -10.92 7.26 -10.38
C THR A 160 -10.13 5.97 -10.31
N TYR A 161 -9.20 5.75 -11.23
CA TYR A 161 -8.39 4.54 -11.22
C TYR A 161 -7.45 4.51 -10.01
N THR A 162 -6.65 5.57 -9.83
CA THR A 162 -5.59 5.60 -8.82
C THR A 162 -6.14 5.78 -7.40
N GLY A 163 -7.29 6.45 -7.26
CA GLY A 163 -7.97 6.75 -6.02
C GLY A 163 -9.06 5.75 -5.60
N GLY A 164 -9.55 4.91 -6.52
CA GLY A 164 -10.60 3.93 -6.26
C GLY A 164 -10.21 2.52 -6.67
N VAL A 165 -10.07 2.30 -7.99
CA VAL A 165 -9.85 0.96 -8.57
C VAL A 165 -8.59 0.30 -8.03
N ALA A 166 -7.47 1.02 -8.01
CA ALA A 166 -6.19 0.50 -7.52
C ALA A 166 -6.28 0.08 -6.04
N TYR A 167 -6.97 0.85 -5.19
CA TYR A 167 -7.20 0.48 -3.80
C TYR A 167 -8.12 -0.72 -3.64
N ALA A 168 -9.18 -0.82 -4.45
CA ALA A 168 -10.05 -1.99 -4.45
C ALA A 168 -9.29 -3.26 -4.85
N LEU A 169 -8.43 -3.18 -5.88
CA LEU A 169 -7.58 -4.29 -6.30
C LEU A 169 -6.55 -4.67 -5.23
N MET A 170 -5.91 -3.70 -4.60
CA MET A 170 -4.99 -3.96 -3.49
C MET A 170 -5.71 -4.61 -2.30
N GLY A 171 -6.90 -4.13 -1.95
CA GLY A 171 -7.76 -4.75 -0.93
C GLY A 171 -8.10 -6.18 -1.29
N GLY A 172 -8.54 -6.42 -2.53
CA GLY A 172 -8.84 -7.74 -3.07
C GLY A 172 -7.64 -8.70 -3.02
N MET A 173 -6.44 -8.23 -3.33
CA MET A 173 -5.21 -9.01 -3.22
C MET A 173 -4.93 -9.47 -1.77
N PHE A 174 -5.10 -8.57 -0.79
CA PHE A 174 -4.97 -8.94 0.63
C PHE A 174 -6.07 -9.91 1.08
N THR A 175 -7.32 -9.65 0.67
CA THR A 175 -8.44 -10.54 0.99
C THR A 175 -8.25 -11.92 0.38
N ALA A 176 -7.79 -12.01 -0.87
CA ALA A 176 -7.55 -13.28 -1.54
C ALA A 176 -6.41 -14.07 -0.89
N GLU A 177 -5.31 -13.42 -0.49
CA GLU A 177 -4.25 -14.08 0.29
C GLU A 177 -4.79 -14.63 1.61
N PHE A 178 -5.53 -13.80 2.34
CA PHE A 178 -6.09 -14.18 3.63
C PHE A 178 -7.06 -15.37 3.50
N LEU A 179 -7.98 -15.32 2.53
CA LEU A 179 -8.94 -16.39 2.29
C LEU A 179 -8.26 -17.68 1.83
N GLU A 180 -7.28 -17.61 0.91
CA GLU A 180 -6.53 -18.79 0.47
C GLU A 180 -5.77 -19.44 1.63
N ARG A 181 -5.15 -18.61 2.49
CA ARG A 181 -4.46 -19.10 3.69
C ARG A 181 -5.43 -19.80 4.65
N ARG A 182 -6.59 -19.22 4.92
CA ARG A 182 -7.61 -19.81 5.80
C ARG A 182 -8.21 -21.08 5.21
N TYR A 183 -8.52 -21.08 3.92
CA TYR A 183 -9.05 -22.26 3.22
C TYR A 183 -8.08 -23.44 3.25
N ARG A 184 -6.78 -23.18 3.02
CA ARG A 184 -5.75 -24.21 2.87
C ARG A 184 -5.23 -24.76 4.18
N PHE A 185 -5.01 -23.91 5.19
CA PHE A 185 -4.40 -24.33 6.46
C PHE A 185 -5.43 -24.57 7.55
N ARG A 186 -6.62 -23.94 7.47
CA ARG A 186 -7.74 -24.12 8.40
C ARG A 186 -7.39 -24.04 9.89
N GLU A 187 -6.30 -23.35 10.20
CA GLU A 187 -5.90 -23.07 11.57
C GLU A 187 -6.72 -21.90 12.07
N TYR A 188 -7.56 -22.17 13.07
CA TYR A 188 -8.32 -21.15 13.80
C TYR A 188 -7.77 -21.13 15.23
N GLY A 189 -6.82 -20.24 15.49
CA GLY A 189 -6.04 -20.25 16.72
C GLY A 189 -6.89 -20.35 17.99
N GLU A 190 -6.47 -21.20 18.92
CA GLU A 190 -6.99 -21.19 20.29
C GLU A 190 -6.51 -19.92 20.99
N GLY A 191 -7.43 -19.05 21.41
CA GLY A 191 -7.13 -17.89 22.27
C GLY A 191 -7.19 -16.51 21.62
N ARG A 192 -7.28 -16.38 20.29
CA ARG A 192 -7.65 -15.12 19.62
C ARG A 192 -8.51 -15.41 18.40
N LEU A 193 -9.79 -15.64 18.63
CA LEU A 193 -10.79 -15.59 17.58
C LEU A 193 -10.77 -14.17 17.01
N LEU A 194 -10.29 -14.00 15.78
CA LEU A 194 -10.66 -12.81 15.03
C LEU A 194 -12.20 -12.80 14.95
N PRO A 195 -12.86 -11.61 14.95
CA PRO A 195 -14.32 -11.54 14.99
C PRO A 195 -15.05 -12.31 13.88
N HIS A 196 -14.35 -12.68 12.81
CA HIS A 196 -14.84 -13.43 11.66
C HIS A 196 -14.49 -14.92 11.67
N ASP A 197 -13.70 -15.43 12.63
CA ASP A 197 -13.26 -16.83 12.65
C ASP A 197 -14.43 -17.80 12.87
N TRP A 198 -15.52 -17.38 13.54
CA TRP A 198 -16.71 -18.21 13.72
C TRP A 198 -17.44 -18.51 12.40
N LEU A 199 -17.51 -17.53 11.49
CA LEU A 199 -18.08 -17.73 10.14
C LEU A 199 -17.19 -18.68 9.34
N LEU A 200 -15.87 -18.45 9.39
CA LEU A 200 -14.93 -19.28 8.65
C LEU A 200 -14.92 -20.73 9.13
N LYS A 201 -15.04 -20.99 10.44
CA LYS A 201 -15.20 -22.36 10.98
C LYS A 201 -16.46 -23.06 10.45
N LYS A 202 -17.54 -22.31 10.25
CA LYS A 202 -18.80 -22.86 9.72
C LYS A 202 -18.69 -23.22 8.23
N VAL A 203 -17.92 -22.44 7.45
CA VAL A 203 -17.72 -22.68 6.02
C VAL A 203 -16.62 -23.70 5.75
N TRP A 204 -15.54 -23.67 6.52
CA TRP A 204 -14.38 -24.55 6.41
C TRP A 204 -13.99 -25.11 7.78
N PRO A 205 -14.52 -26.29 8.18
CA PRO A 205 -14.17 -26.87 9.46
C PRO A 205 -12.67 -27.21 9.52
N PRO A 206 -12.02 -27.04 10.69
CA PRO A 206 -10.61 -27.38 10.89
C PRO A 206 -10.32 -28.82 10.50
N HIS A 207 -9.08 -29.09 10.09
CA HIS A 207 -8.63 -30.46 9.89
C HIS A 207 -8.75 -31.21 11.23
N ALA A 208 -9.38 -32.39 11.19
CA ALA A 208 -9.58 -33.26 12.34
C ALA A 208 -8.25 -33.79 12.89
#